data_AF-A0A8I1T551-F1
#
_entry.id   AF-A0A8I1T551-F1
#
_cell.length_a   1.000
_cell.length_b   1.000
_cell.length_c   1.000
_cell.angle_alpha   90.00
_cell.angle_beta   90.00
_cell.angle_gamma   90.00
#
_symmetry.space_group_name_H-M   'P 1'
#
loop_
_entity.id
_entity.type
_entity.pdbx_description
1 polymer ?
#
loop_
_entity_poly.entity_id
_entity_poly.type
_entity_poly.pdbx_seq_one_letter_code
_entity_poly.pdbx_strand_id
1 'polypeptide(L)'
;MKNPRVTLAVMLAVSTLLSGCEQPAAPPPNTVAAKVGDDTISEFELDRAVARLGSMSAADAAEARGKVLEALIDQYLVSHAARNTKLDKLPEVALAMQQAQRQVLVEAYMERLFKDLPQPSDVAIRDYYNRHPELFAQRKLYRVHELELQLAAGRVAEVEAQLKQSRSLAEFTDWLGTQGIAVKSGEAVRPAEKIPASMLAQLVRMKDGQAVVVPMDAGRVSVLQLLDSQAQPVSFEQARDAIVQLILGGKRKTLLEAEIHKLRGSGKIEYASGFAPAEPATQSGKP
;
A
#
# COMPACT_ATOMS: atom_id res chain seq x y z
N MET A 1 -10.45 -56.51 -52.02
CA MET A 1 -11.10 -57.85 -52.01
C MET A 1 -10.61 -58.58 -50.77
N LYS A 2 -11.36 -59.23 -49.89
CA LYS A 2 -12.80 -59.46 -49.68
C LYS A 2 -12.83 -60.09 -48.27
N ASN A 3 -13.56 -59.51 -47.31
CA ASN A 3 -13.84 -60.18 -46.03
C ASN A 3 -14.81 -61.35 -46.25
N PRO A 4 -14.82 -62.32 -45.33
CA PRO A 4 -16.02 -62.56 -44.51
C PRO A 4 -15.64 -62.78 -43.02
N ARG A 5 -16.24 -62.12 -42.01
CA ARG A 5 -17.59 -62.30 -41.40
C ARG A 5 -17.84 -63.76 -40.98
N VAL A 6 -18.26 -64.18 -39.78
CA VAL A 6 -18.85 -63.65 -38.52
C VAL A 6 -18.75 -64.83 -37.50
N THR A 7 -18.67 -64.70 -36.15
CA THR A 7 -19.77 -64.85 -35.15
C THR A 7 -19.14 -64.68 -33.74
N LEU A 8 -19.40 -63.58 -33.01
CA LEU A 8 -20.33 -63.39 -31.88
C LEU A 8 -20.00 -64.16 -30.58
N ALA A 9 -19.51 -63.45 -29.56
CA ALA A 9 -19.80 -63.72 -28.16
C ALA A 9 -19.81 -62.40 -27.37
N VAL A 10 -20.96 -62.11 -26.77
CA VAL A 10 -21.30 -60.93 -25.97
C VAL A 10 -20.79 -61.14 -24.56
N MET A 11 -20.09 -60.15 -23.98
CA MET A 11 -20.07 -59.97 -22.53
C MET A 11 -20.17 -58.49 -22.19
N LEU A 12 -21.35 -58.15 -21.67
CA LEU A 12 -21.77 -56.86 -21.15
C LEU A 12 -21.17 -56.69 -19.74
N ALA A 13 -20.37 -55.66 -19.51
CA ALA A 13 -20.03 -55.20 -18.17
C ALA A 13 -20.11 -53.68 -18.13
N VAL A 14 -21.34 -53.21 -17.86
CA VAL A 14 -21.67 -51.86 -17.44
C VAL A 14 -21.22 -51.70 -15.99
N SER A 15 -20.40 -50.70 -15.68
CA SER A 15 -20.24 -50.17 -14.31
C SER A 15 -19.72 -48.73 -14.36
N THR A 16 -20.69 -47.82 -14.48
CA THR A 16 -20.83 -46.57 -13.72
C THR A 16 -19.57 -45.78 -13.34
N LEU A 17 -19.46 -44.64 -14.02
CA LEU A 17 -18.91 -43.36 -13.56
C LEU A 17 -19.19 -43.11 -12.06
N LEU A 18 -18.15 -42.94 -11.26
CA LEU A 18 -18.19 -42.06 -10.10
C LEU A 18 -17.32 -40.84 -10.41
N SER A 19 -17.96 -39.80 -10.91
CA SER A 19 -17.48 -38.43 -10.78
C SER A 19 -17.33 -38.13 -9.29
N GLY A 20 -16.10 -37.99 -8.83
CA GLY A 20 -15.80 -37.34 -7.56
C GLY A 20 -16.11 -35.85 -7.70
N CYS A 21 -17.38 -35.48 -7.56
CA CYS A 21 -17.73 -34.12 -7.17
C CYS A 21 -17.24 -33.96 -5.73
N GLU A 22 -16.10 -33.30 -5.56
CA GLU A 22 -15.71 -32.72 -4.28
C GLU A 22 -16.77 -31.67 -3.93
N GLN A 23 -17.74 -32.11 -3.13
CA GLN A 23 -18.70 -31.23 -2.48
C GLN A 23 -17.89 -30.38 -1.50
N PRO A 24 -18.00 -29.03 -1.52
CA PRO A 24 -17.36 -28.22 -0.50
C PRO A 24 -17.85 -28.72 0.85
N ALA A 25 -16.93 -29.17 1.70
CA ALA A 25 -17.26 -29.60 3.04
C ALA A 25 -18.11 -28.50 3.69
N ALA A 26 -19.33 -28.85 4.10
CA ALA A 26 -20.19 -27.93 4.84
C ALA A 26 -19.38 -27.45 6.07
N PRO A 27 -19.28 -26.13 6.31
CA PRO A 27 -18.56 -25.62 7.46
C PRO A 27 -19.15 -26.22 8.75
N PRO A 28 -18.33 -26.45 9.79
CA PRO A 28 -18.81 -27.01 11.05
C PRO A 28 -19.97 -26.16 11.61
N PRO A 29 -20.93 -26.77 12.32
CA PRO A 29 -22.16 -26.14 12.79
C PRO A 29 -21.89 -25.15 13.94
N ASN A 30 -21.18 -24.06 13.66
CA ASN A 30 -21.29 -22.85 14.46
C ASN A 30 -22.55 -22.15 13.97
N THR A 31 -23.66 -22.61 14.56
CA THR A 31 -24.96 -21.96 14.71
C THR A 31 -25.45 -21.14 13.49
N VAL A 32 -26.45 -21.70 12.81
CA VAL A 32 -27.08 -21.08 11.63
C VAL A 32 -27.88 -19.84 12.06
N ALA A 33 -27.57 -18.68 11.48
CA ALA A 33 -28.32 -17.44 11.69
C ALA A 33 -29.52 -17.32 10.74
N ALA A 34 -29.35 -17.69 9.46
CA ALA A 34 -30.42 -17.72 8.46
C ALA A 34 -30.06 -18.64 7.28
N LYS A 35 -31.06 -19.01 6.47
CA LYS A 35 -30.89 -19.74 5.20
C LYS A 35 -31.47 -18.92 4.05
N VAL A 36 -30.73 -18.81 2.95
CA VAL A 36 -31.14 -18.08 1.75
C VAL A 36 -30.97 -19.01 0.54
N GLY A 37 -32.05 -19.70 0.16
CA GLY A 37 -31.97 -20.80 -0.81
C GLY A 37 -31.14 -21.96 -0.25
N ASP A 38 -30.08 -22.34 -0.97
CA ASP A 38 -29.13 -23.39 -0.55
C ASP A 38 -27.98 -22.85 0.31
N ASP A 39 -27.78 -21.53 0.36
CA ASP A 39 -26.72 -20.89 1.14
C ASP A 39 -27.14 -20.69 2.60
N THR A 40 -26.16 -20.77 3.51
CA THR A 40 -26.35 -20.63 4.95
C THR A 40 -25.55 -19.45 5.50
N ILE A 41 -26.23 -18.50 6.13
CA ILE A 41 -25.60 -17.41 6.88
C ILE A 41 -25.29 -17.94 8.29
N SER A 42 -24.01 -17.96 8.66
CA SER A 42 -23.56 -18.42 9.98
C SER A 42 -23.60 -17.31 11.02
N GLU A 43 -23.72 -17.67 12.31
CA GLU A 43 -23.57 -16.70 13.40
C GLU A 43 -22.20 -16.03 13.39
N PHE A 44 -21.13 -16.73 12.98
CA PHE A 44 -19.80 -16.13 12.85
C PHE A 44 -19.74 -15.01 11.81
N GLU A 45 -20.40 -15.19 10.66
CA GLU A 45 -20.48 -14.16 9.64
C GLU A 45 -21.28 -12.96 10.15
N LEU A 46 -22.41 -13.20 10.80
CA LEU A 46 -23.23 -12.17 11.41
C LEU A 46 -22.45 -11.41 12.49
N ASP A 47 -21.76 -12.11 13.38
CA ASP A 47 -20.93 -11.51 14.44
C ASP A 47 -19.83 -10.65 13.86
N ARG A 48 -19.15 -11.14 12.81
CA ARG A 48 -18.12 -10.37 12.11
C ARG A 48 -18.71 -9.12 11.45
N ALA A 49 -19.90 -9.22 10.86
CA ALA A 49 -20.58 -8.08 10.24
C ALA A 49 -21.01 -7.03 11.29
N VAL A 50 -21.53 -7.47 12.43
CA VAL A 50 -21.89 -6.59 13.56
C VAL A 50 -20.64 -5.94 14.15
N ALA A 51 -19.54 -6.68 14.34
CA ALA A 51 -18.30 -6.15 14.89
C ALA A 51 -17.69 -5.01 14.05
N ARG A 52 -17.97 -4.97 12.73
CA ARG A 52 -17.53 -3.88 11.84
C ARG A 52 -18.22 -2.55 12.10
N LEU A 53 -19.37 -2.56 12.77
CA LEU A 53 -20.08 -1.33 13.15
C LEU A 53 -19.41 -0.58 14.32
N GLY A 54 -18.42 -1.19 14.98
CA GLY A 54 -17.68 -0.61 16.10
C GLY A 54 -18.32 -0.92 17.47
N SER A 55 -17.77 -0.30 18.52
CA SER A 55 -18.25 -0.49 19.89
C SER A 55 -19.58 0.22 20.13
N MET A 56 -20.55 -0.49 20.73
CA MET A 56 -21.88 0.05 21.05
C MET A 56 -22.44 -0.57 22.33
N SER A 57 -23.54 -0.02 22.85
CA SER A 57 -24.20 -0.61 24.03
C SER A 57 -24.78 -1.99 23.70
N ALA A 58 -25.01 -2.82 24.72
CA ALA A 58 -25.58 -4.15 24.51
C ALA A 58 -27.00 -4.10 23.90
N ALA A 59 -27.77 -3.05 24.23
CA ALA A 59 -29.10 -2.84 23.67
C ALA A 59 -29.03 -2.47 22.17
N ASP A 60 -28.14 -1.54 21.81
CA ASP A 60 -27.94 -1.13 20.42
C ASP A 60 -27.37 -2.28 19.58
N ALA A 61 -26.49 -3.10 20.16
CA ALA A 61 -25.93 -4.29 19.52
C ALA A 61 -27.02 -5.32 19.17
N ALA A 62 -27.99 -5.52 20.07
CA ALA A 62 -29.09 -6.45 19.84
C ALA A 62 -30.00 -5.98 18.70
N GLU A 63 -30.32 -4.68 18.65
CA GLU A 63 -31.11 -4.11 17.55
C GLU A 63 -30.34 -4.11 16.22
N ALA A 64 -29.06 -3.72 16.25
CA ALA A 64 -28.20 -3.70 15.08
C ALA A 64 -28.01 -5.10 14.48
N ARG A 65 -27.90 -6.15 15.33
CA ARG A 65 -27.78 -7.54 14.88
C ARG A 65 -28.92 -7.96 13.96
N GLY A 66 -30.17 -7.62 14.29
CA GLY A 66 -31.32 -7.92 13.44
C GLY A 66 -31.24 -7.21 12.08
N LYS A 67 -30.94 -5.91 12.08
CA LYS A 67 -30.79 -5.12 10.84
C LYS A 67 -29.63 -5.60 9.96
N VAL A 68 -28.51 -5.99 10.57
CA VAL A 68 -27.36 -6.56 9.84
C VAL A 68 -27.71 -7.90 9.23
N LEU A 69 -28.46 -8.76 9.94
CA LEU A 69 -28.90 -10.03 9.39
C LEU A 69 -29.80 -9.84 8.17
N GLU A 70 -30.79 -8.94 8.23
CA GLU A 70 -31.64 -8.62 7.06
C GLU A 70 -30.80 -8.08 5.88
N ALA A 71 -29.86 -7.17 6.15
CA ALA A 71 -28.96 -6.66 5.11
C ALA A 71 -28.08 -7.76 4.48
N LEU A 72 -27.62 -8.74 5.28
CA LEU A 72 -26.92 -9.90 4.76
C LEU A 72 -27.84 -10.76 3.89
N ILE A 73 -29.08 -11.02 4.31
CA ILE A 73 -30.07 -11.76 3.50
C ILE A 73 -30.27 -11.07 2.15
N ASP A 74 -30.51 -9.75 2.14
CA ASP A 74 -30.65 -8.96 0.92
C ASP A 74 -29.40 -9.06 0.03
N GLN A 75 -28.21 -8.98 0.61
CA GLN A 75 -26.95 -9.13 -0.11
C GLN A 75 -26.83 -10.52 -0.77
N TYR A 76 -27.20 -11.59 -0.05
CA TYR A 76 -27.22 -12.95 -0.59
C TYR A 76 -28.21 -13.06 -1.76
N LEU A 77 -29.43 -12.54 -1.63
CA LEU A 77 -30.44 -12.55 -2.69
C LEU A 77 -29.96 -11.84 -3.96
N VAL A 78 -29.37 -10.65 -3.83
CA VAL A 78 -28.81 -9.90 -4.96
C VAL A 78 -27.62 -10.63 -5.58
N SER A 79 -26.73 -11.21 -4.76
CA SER A 79 -25.59 -11.98 -5.26
C SER A 79 -26.01 -13.23 -6.03
N HIS A 80 -27.09 -13.89 -5.60
CA HIS A 80 -27.66 -15.04 -6.29
C HIS A 80 -28.28 -14.63 -7.63
N ALA A 81 -29.03 -13.52 -7.68
CA ALA A 81 -29.55 -12.97 -8.92
C ALA A 81 -28.42 -12.62 -9.91
N ALA A 82 -27.30 -12.07 -9.43
CA ALA A 82 -26.13 -11.77 -10.26
C ALA A 82 -25.47 -13.04 -10.83
N ARG A 83 -25.36 -14.12 -10.05
CA ARG A 83 -24.85 -15.43 -10.52
C ARG A 83 -25.80 -16.07 -11.53
N ASN A 84 -27.10 -16.00 -11.29
CA ASN A 84 -28.12 -16.56 -12.20
C ASN A 84 -28.15 -15.84 -13.56
N THR A 85 -27.84 -14.54 -13.55
CA THR A 85 -27.68 -13.73 -14.77
C THR A 85 -26.25 -13.79 -15.34
N LYS A 86 -25.37 -14.61 -14.75
CA LYS A 86 -23.98 -14.86 -15.16
C LYS A 86 -23.09 -13.62 -15.17
N LEU A 87 -23.39 -12.61 -14.35
CA LEU A 87 -22.57 -11.42 -14.23
C LEU A 87 -21.17 -11.76 -13.69
N ASP A 88 -21.05 -12.80 -12.86
CA ASP A 88 -19.77 -13.31 -12.34
C ASP A 88 -18.85 -13.91 -13.42
N LYS A 89 -19.39 -14.19 -14.61
CA LYS A 89 -18.62 -14.71 -15.76
C LYS A 89 -18.18 -13.62 -16.72
N LEU A 90 -18.63 -12.38 -16.55
CA LEU A 90 -18.16 -11.26 -17.35
C LEU A 90 -16.67 -11.02 -17.07
N PRO A 91 -15.84 -10.73 -18.11
CA PRO A 91 -14.40 -10.60 -17.94
C PRO A 91 -13.96 -9.61 -16.86
N GLU A 92 -14.63 -8.46 -16.79
CA GLU A 92 -14.36 -7.40 -15.83
C GLU A 92 -14.70 -7.81 -14.39
N VAL A 93 -15.79 -8.56 -14.19
CA VAL A 93 -16.22 -9.04 -12.87
C VAL A 93 -15.31 -10.17 -12.40
N ALA A 94 -15.00 -11.12 -13.28
CA ALA A 94 -14.08 -12.22 -12.99
C ALA A 94 -12.68 -11.70 -12.60
N LEU A 95 -12.16 -10.71 -13.32
CA LEU A 95 -10.89 -10.05 -13.00
C LEU A 95 -10.97 -9.32 -11.64
N ALA A 96 -12.03 -8.57 -11.38
CA ALA A 96 -12.21 -7.88 -10.11
C ALA A 96 -12.27 -8.87 -8.92
N MET A 97 -12.96 -10.00 -9.08
CA MET A 97 -13.01 -11.07 -8.06
C MET A 97 -11.62 -11.69 -7.81
N GLN A 98 -10.84 -11.95 -8.86
CA GLN A 98 -9.48 -12.46 -8.73
C GLN A 98 -8.55 -11.45 -8.03
N GLN A 99 -8.69 -10.16 -8.35
CA GLN A 99 -7.93 -9.09 -7.69
C GLN A 99 -8.30 -8.98 -6.21
N ALA A 100 -9.59 -9.02 -5.87
CA ALA A 100 -10.07 -9.01 -4.49
C ALA A 100 -9.57 -10.22 -3.71
N GLN A 101 -9.63 -11.43 -4.29
CA GLN A 101 -9.10 -12.65 -3.68
C GLN A 101 -7.61 -12.51 -3.36
N ARG A 102 -6.82 -12.02 -4.32
CA ARG A 102 -5.38 -11.80 -4.12
C ARG A 102 -5.12 -10.77 -3.01
N GLN A 103 -5.88 -9.69 -2.98
CA GLN A 103 -5.73 -8.64 -1.95
C GLN A 103 -5.99 -9.20 -0.55
N VAL A 104 -7.08 -9.95 -0.36
CA VAL A 104 -7.42 -10.57 0.93
C VAL A 104 -6.32 -11.54 1.39
N LEU A 105 -5.76 -12.33 0.47
CA LEU A 105 -4.66 -13.26 0.80
C LEU A 105 -3.37 -12.52 1.18
N VAL A 106 -3.06 -11.42 0.50
CA VAL A 106 -1.91 -10.57 0.84
C VAL A 106 -2.08 -9.98 2.24
N GLU A 107 -3.25 -9.40 2.55
CA GLU A 107 -3.55 -8.83 3.86
C GLU A 107 -3.44 -9.88 4.98
N ALA A 108 -4.07 -11.05 4.80
CA ALA A 108 -3.99 -12.14 5.77
C ALA A 108 -2.55 -12.64 6.00
N TYR A 109 -1.74 -12.70 4.92
CA TYR A 109 -0.34 -13.08 5.01
C TYR A 109 0.49 -12.00 5.75
N MET A 110 0.22 -10.72 5.50
CA MET A 110 0.86 -9.60 6.22
C MET A 110 0.51 -9.58 7.71
N GLU A 111 -0.77 -9.76 8.06
CA GLU A 111 -1.20 -9.87 9.46
C GLU A 111 -0.46 -10.99 10.19
N ARG A 112 -0.32 -12.16 9.53
CA ARG A 112 0.44 -13.28 10.07
C ARG A 112 1.93 -12.95 10.20
N LEU A 113 2.53 -12.33 9.18
CA LEU A 113 3.94 -11.95 9.17
C LEU A 113 4.29 -11.01 10.32
N PHE A 114 3.38 -10.11 10.68
CA PHE A 114 3.60 -9.08 11.69
C PHE A 114 3.08 -9.44 13.08
N LYS A 115 2.35 -10.56 13.23
CA LYS A 115 1.68 -10.97 14.47
C LYS A 115 2.60 -10.99 15.69
N ASP A 116 3.80 -11.52 15.52
CA ASP A 116 4.76 -11.74 16.61
C ASP A 116 5.85 -10.65 16.67
N LEU A 117 5.61 -9.48 16.04
CA LEU A 117 6.56 -8.37 16.11
C LEU A 117 6.69 -7.88 17.57
N PRO A 118 7.89 -7.92 18.16
CA PRO A 118 8.08 -7.50 19.53
C PRO A 118 7.89 -5.98 19.65
N GLN A 119 7.17 -5.59 20.71
CA GLN A 119 6.99 -4.19 21.07
C GLN A 119 8.35 -3.52 21.28
N PRO A 120 8.53 -2.25 20.85
CA PRO A 120 9.73 -1.49 21.16
C PRO A 120 9.93 -1.37 22.67
N SER A 121 11.16 -1.56 23.15
CA SER A 121 11.50 -1.29 24.55
C SER A 121 11.51 0.21 24.84
N ASP A 122 11.33 0.60 26.09
CA ASP A 122 11.41 2.02 26.49
C ASP A 122 12.75 2.66 26.13
N VAL A 123 13.84 1.88 26.17
CA VAL A 123 15.17 2.31 25.72
C VAL A 123 15.16 2.64 24.23
N ALA A 124 14.59 1.75 23.39
CA ALA A 124 14.50 2.00 21.95
C ALA A 124 13.66 3.23 21.61
N ILE A 125 12.57 3.46 22.35
CA ILE A 125 11.69 4.63 22.18
C ILE A 125 12.45 5.91 22.57
N ARG A 126 13.19 5.90 23.69
CA ARG A 126 14.04 7.02 24.14
C ARG A 126 15.13 7.35 23.12
N ASP A 127 15.83 6.32 22.64
CA ASP A 127 16.89 6.44 21.65
C ASP A 127 16.36 7.07 20.37
N TYR A 128 15.19 6.65 19.90
CA TYR A 128 14.57 7.23 18.71
C TYR A 128 14.27 8.72 18.89
N TYR A 129 13.68 9.11 20.02
CA TYR A 129 13.44 10.53 20.33
C TYR A 129 14.73 11.36 20.29
N ASN A 130 15.79 10.85 20.91
CA ASN A 130 17.08 11.55 21.01
C ASN A 130 17.84 11.62 19.69
N ARG A 131 17.70 10.62 18.82
CA ARG A 131 18.37 10.58 17.50
C ARG A 131 17.67 11.40 16.42
N HIS A 132 16.41 11.78 16.67
CA HIS A 132 15.60 12.55 15.73
C HIS A 132 15.09 13.87 16.34
N PRO A 133 15.97 14.73 16.88
CA PRO A 133 15.55 15.99 17.49
C PRO A 133 14.75 16.86 16.50
N GLU A 134 15.07 16.83 15.21
CA GLU A 134 14.37 17.55 14.14
C GLU A 134 12.89 17.18 14.00
N LEU A 135 12.50 15.97 14.42
CA LEU A 135 11.11 15.51 14.44
C LEU A 135 10.40 15.77 15.77
N PHE A 136 11.16 16.06 16.84
CA PHE A 136 10.63 16.16 18.20
C PHE A 136 11.14 17.39 18.96
N ALA A 137 12.26 17.27 19.68
CA ALA A 137 12.75 18.30 20.60
C ALA A 137 13.14 19.63 19.91
N GLN A 138 13.49 19.58 18.64
CA GLN A 138 13.80 20.70 17.75
C GLN A 138 12.83 20.76 16.57
N ARG A 139 11.64 20.16 16.73
CA ARG A 139 10.60 20.18 15.70
C ARG A 139 10.20 21.61 15.38
N LYS A 140 10.09 21.88 14.08
CA LYS A 140 9.61 23.16 13.55
C LYS A 140 8.44 22.96 12.59
N LEU A 141 7.61 23.98 12.47
CA LEU A 141 6.76 24.20 11.31
C LEU A 141 7.57 24.98 10.28
N TYR A 142 7.66 24.47 9.07
CA TYR A 142 8.37 25.12 7.97
C TYR A 142 7.35 25.67 6.99
N ARG A 143 7.43 26.98 6.71
CA ARG A 143 6.77 27.59 5.57
C ARG A 143 7.75 27.50 4.40
N VAL A 144 7.44 26.65 3.43
CA VAL A 144 8.32 26.38 2.29
C VAL A 144 7.65 26.78 0.99
N HIS A 145 8.44 27.36 0.10
CA HIS A 145 8.09 27.54 -1.30
C HIS A 145 8.95 26.58 -2.12
N GLU A 146 8.30 25.67 -2.83
CA GLU A 146 8.92 24.62 -3.62
C GLU A 146 8.66 24.86 -5.10
N LEU A 147 9.73 24.81 -5.91
CA LEU A 147 9.68 24.74 -7.36
C LEU A 147 10.13 23.36 -7.80
N GLU A 148 9.23 22.57 -8.39
CA GLU A 148 9.55 21.29 -9.01
C GLU A 148 9.95 21.52 -10.47
N LEU A 149 11.13 21.01 -10.81
CA LEU A 149 11.75 21.08 -12.13
C LEU A 149 11.97 19.68 -12.67
N GLN A 150 11.88 19.54 -13.99
CA GLN A 150 12.39 18.38 -14.71
C GLN A 150 13.61 18.81 -15.52
N LEU A 151 14.78 18.28 -15.19
CA LEU A 151 16.03 18.63 -15.84
C LEU A 151 16.58 17.45 -16.64
N ALA A 152 17.26 17.78 -17.75
CA ALA A 152 18.13 16.84 -18.43
C ALA A 152 19.35 16.50 -17.54
N ALA A 153 19.93 15.32 -17.73
CA ALA A 153 21.09 14.87 -16.98
C ALA A 153 22.24 15.89 -17.06
N GLY A 154 22.86 16.20 -15.92
CA GLY A 154 24.02 17.10 -15.82
C GLY A 154 23.72 18.60 -15.67
N ARG A 155 22.46 19.05 -15.81
CA ARG A 155 22.10 20.48 -15.67
C ARG A 155 21.95 20.98 -14.23
N VAL A 156 22.03 20.10 -13.24
CA VAL A 156 21.83 20.46 -11.81
C VAL A 156 22.81 21.55 -11.37
N ALA A 157 24.09 21.43 -11.74
CA ALA A 157 25.12 22.39 -11.35
C ALA A 157 24.91 23.78 -11.96
N GLU A 158 24.43 23.84 -13.21
CA GLU A 158 24.06 25.09 -13.90
C GLU A 158 22.91 25.79 -13.16
N VAL A 159 21.84 25.04 -12.85
CA VAL A 159 20.67 25.55 -12.14
C VAL A 159 21.04 26.02 -10.73
N GLU A 160 21.90 25.28 -10.02
CA GLU A 160 22.38 25.68 -8.69
C GLU A 160 23.25 26.94 -8.74
N ALA A 161 24.12 27.07 -9.74
CA ALA A 161 24.93 28.26 -9.93
C ALA A 161 24.05 29.49 -10.24
N GLN A 162 23.04 29.33 -11.09
CA GLN A 162 22.12 30.41 -11.40
C GLN A 162 21.31 30.84 -10.17
N LEU A 163 20.80 29.90 -9.38
CA LEU A 163 20.04 30.21 -8.16
C LEU A 163 20.85 31.08 -7.19
N LYS A 164 22.16 30.83 -7.08
CA LYS A 164 23.07 31.63 -6.24
C LYS A 164 23.32 33.04 -6.79
N GLN A 165 23.18 33.25 -8.10
CA GLN A 165 23.37 34.56 -8.75
C GLN A 165 22.08 35.39 -8.75
N SER A 166 20.92 34.74 -8.78
CA SER A 166 19.62 35.40 -8.73
C SER A 166 19.39 36.10 -7.39
N ARG A 167 18.85 37.31 -7.43
CA ARG A 167 18.54 38.11 -6.24
C ARG A 167 17.21 37.72 -5.61
N SER A 168 16.34 37.09 -6.39
CA SER A 168 15.03 36.63 -5.95
C SER A 168 14.65 35.34 -6.67
N LEU A 169 13.72 34.59 -6.08
CA LEU A 169 13.18 33.40 -6.72
C LEU A 169 12.40 33.76 -8.01
N ALA A 170 11.76 34.94 -8.06
CA ALA A 170 11.10 35.43 -9.28
C ALA A 170 12.08 35.55 -10.46
N GLU A 171 13.21 36.24 -10.25
CA GLU A 171 14.27 36.38 -11.26
C GLU A 171 14.82 35.02 -11.72
N PHE A 172 14.98 34.08 -10.78
CA PHE A 172 15.39 32.71 -11.09
C PHE A 172 14.34 31.97 -11.92
N THR A 173 13.05 32.14 -11.62
CA THR A 173 11.96 31.47 -12.35
C THR A 173 11.83 32.04 -13.76
N ASP A 174 12.04 33.34 -13.94
CA ASP A 174 12.10 33.98 -15.27
C ASP A 174 13.24 33.39 -16.10
N TRP A 175 14.44 33.26 -15.50
CA TRP A 175 15.57 32.60 -16.17
C TRP A 175 15.25 31.15 -16.56
N LEU A 176 14.64 30.36 -15.68
CA LEU A 176 14.21 28.99 -15.99
C LEU A 176 13.27 28.96 -17.21
N GLY A 177 12.37 29.95 -17.31
CA GLY A 177 11.51 30.14 -18.47
C GLY A 177 12.29 30.37 -19.76
N THR A 178 13.33 31.22 -19.73
CA THR A 178 14.21 31.43 -20.90
C THR A 178 14.97 30.17 -21.32
N GLN A 179 15.23 29.26 -20.38
CA GLN A 179 15.88 27.97 -20.63
C GLN A 179 14.90 26.88 -21.10
N GLY A 180 13.62 27.20 -21.25
CA GLY A 180 12.56 26.25 -21.61
C GLY A 180 12.30 25.20 -20.52
N ILE A 181 12.67 25.47 -19.26
CA ILE A 181 12.48 24.54 -18.15
C ILE A 181 11.08 24.77 -17.56
N ALA A 182 10.24 23.74 -17.61
CA ALA A 182 8.93 23.78 -16.98
C ALA A 182 9.04 23.78 -15.45
N VAL A 183 8.27 24.65 -14.81
CA VAL A 183 8.25 24.82 -13.35
C VAL A 183 6.86 24.55 -12.81
N LYS A 184 6.74 23.70 -11.80
CA LYS A 184 5.55 23.65 -10.94
C LYS A 184 5.89 24.28 -9.61
N SER A 185 5.11 25.26 -9.19
CA SER A 185 5.35 26.02 -7.97
C SER A 185 4.27 25.73 -6.94
N GLY A 186 4.65 25.54 -5.68
CA GLY A 186 3.72 25.40 -4.57
C GLY A 186 4.30 25.95 -3.28
N GLU A 187 3.47 26.62 -2.49
CA GLU A 187 3.82 27.07 -1.15
C GLU A 187 2.97 26.32 -0.12
N ALA A 188 3.58 25.86 0.97
CA ALA A 188 2.87 25.17 2.03
C ALA A 188 3.56 25.37 3.38
N VAL A 189 2.75 25.37 4.44
CA VAL A 189 3.25 25.18 5.80
C VAL A 189 3.19 23.69 6.12
N ARG A 190 4.35 23.10 6.42
CA ARG A 190 4.48 21.67 6.70
C ARG A 190 5.21 21.45 8.02
N PRO A 191 4.71 20.57 8.89
CA PRO A 191 5.48 20.13 10.03
C PRO A 191 6.60 19.18 9.59
N ALA A 192 7.68 19.10 10.37
CA ALA A 192 8.87 18.31 10.04
C ALA A 192 8.56 16.87 9.59
N GLU A 193 7.66 16.17 10.29
CA GLU A 193 7.27 14.78 10.00
C GLU A 193 6.48 14.58 8.70
N LYS A 194 6.05 15.65 8.03
CA LYS A 194 5.37 15.62 6.72
C LYS A 194 6.29 16.01 5.57
N ILE A 195 7.57 16.27 5.84
CA ILE A 195 8.56 16.65 4.84
C ILE A 195 9.43 15.44 4.52
N PRO A 196 9.73 15.15 3.24
CA PRO A 196 10.67 14.08 2.89
C PRO A 196 12.03 14.26 3.58
N ALA A 197 12.62 13.18 4.08
CA ALA A 197 13.83 13.23 4.91
C ALA A 197 15.01 13.96 4.23
N SER A 198 15.17 13.78 2.91
CA SER A 198 16.22 14.47 2.12
C SER A 198 16.03 15.99 2.11
N MET A 199 14.79 16.46 2.05
CA MET A 199 14.46 17.89 2.09
C MET A 199 14.55 18.44 3.51
N LEU A 200 14.05 17.72 4.51
CA LEU A 200 14.10 18.13 5.92
C LEU A 200 15.57 18.33 6.37
N ALA A 201 16.47 17.44 5.96
CA ALA A 201 17.90 17.56 6.26
C ALA A 201 18.53 18.85 5.70
N GLN A 202 18.02 19.37 4.59
CA GLN A 202 18.43 20.67 4.04
C GLN A 202 17.80 21.81 4.84
N LEU A 203 16.49 21.78 5.07
CA LEU A 203 15.74 22.83 5.79
C LEU A 203 16.27 23.09 7.20
N VAL A 204 16.67 22.04 7.93
CA VAL A 204 17.26 22.17 9.28
C VAL A 204 18.55 23.02 9.26
N ARG A 205 19.28 23.05 8.14
CA ARG A 205 20.54 23.79 7.97
C ARG A 205 20.34 25.17 7.36
N MET A 206 19.14 25.45 6.84
CA MET A 206 18.83 26.70 6.14
C MET A 206 18.46 27.81 7.11
N LYS A 207 18.71 29.04 6.68
CA LYS A 207 18.15 30.24 7.30
C LYS A 207 16.88 30.65 6.57
N ASP A 208 15.99 31.36 7.25
CA ASP A 208 14.80 31.91 6.62
C ASP A 208 15.21 32.87 5.48
N GLY A 209 14.48 32.80 4.38
CA GLY A 209 14.76 33.46 3.11
C GLY A 209 15.70 32.68 2.16
N GLN A 210 16.46 31.69 2.66
CA GLN A 210 17.41 30.93 1.85
C GLN A 210 16.71 30.00 0.86
N ALA A 211 17.28 29.84 -0.34
CA ALA A 211 16.87 28.85 -1.32
C ALA A 211 18.01 27.87 -1.63
N VAL A 212 17.68 26.60 -1.87
CA VAL A 212 18.63 25.54 -2.24
C VAL A 212 18.05 24.64 -3.32
N VAL A 213 18.94 24.06 -4.14
CA VAL A 213 18.58 23.03 -5.11
C VAL A 213 18.72 21.66 -4.44
N VAL A 214 17.67 20.86 -4.48
CA VAL A 214 17.63 19.48 -3.97
C VAL A 214 17.37 18.53 -5.13
N PRO A 215 18.40 17.81 -5.60
CA PRO A 215 18.22 16.77 -6.60
C PRO A 215 17.33 15.65 -6.07
N MET A 216 16.39 15.21 -6.90
CA MET A 216 15.54 14.06 -6.65
C MET A 216 15.82 12.96 -7.68
N ASP A 217 15.02 11.90 -7.65
CA ASP A 217 15.19 10.77 -8.55
C ASP A 217 14.74 11.11 -9.99
N ALA A 218 15.38 10.45 -10.96
CA ALA A 218 15.02 10.47 -12.39
C ALA A 218 14.99 11.89 -13.02
N GLY A 219 15.96 12.73 -12.66
CA GLY A 219 16.10 14.09 -13.24
C GLY A 219 15.10 15.12 -12.70
N ARG A 220 14.27 14.72 -11.73
CA ARG A 220 13.47 15.68 -10.95
C ARG A 220 14.38 16.47 -10.03
N VAL A 221 14.12 17.75 -9.90
CA VAL A 221 14.86 18.64 -9.01
C VAL A 221 13.87 19.56 -8.32
N SER A 222 13.94 19.63 -6.99
CA SER A 222 13.17 20.62 -6.22
C SER A 222 14.08 21.79 -5.87
N VAL A 223 13.65 23.02 -6.16
CA VAL A 223 14.24 24.22 -5.56
C VAL A 223 13.39 24.58 -4.36
N LEU A 224 13.98 24.48 -3.18
CA LEU A 224 13.31 24.75 -1.91
C LEU A 224 13.76 26.09 -1.38
N GLN A 225 12.82 27.00 -1.18
CA GLN A 225 13.01 28.21 -0.40
C GLN A 225 12.35 28.05 0.97
N LEU A 226 13.12 28.28 2.02
CA LEU A 226 12.59 28.39 3.38
C LEU A 226 12.10 29.82 3.57
N LEU A 227 10.79 30.02 3.67
CA LEU A 227 10.21 31.35 3.89
C LEU A 227 10.24 31.73 5.37
N ASP A 228 9.88 30.79 6.24
CA ASP A 228 9.81 30.98 7.69
C ASP A 228 9.93 29.63 8.41
N SER A 229 10.50 29.64 9.62
CA SER A 229 10.59 28.46 10.47
C SER A 229 10.20 28.75 11.91
N GLN A 230 9.11 28.12 12.37
CA GLN A 230 8.58 28.31 13.71
C GLN A 230 8.89 27.11 14.60
N ALA A 231 9.56 27.32 15.73
CA ALA A 231 9.80 26.28 16.72
C ALA A 231 8.47 25.80 17.34
N GLN A 232 8.23 24.49 17.27
CA GLN A 232 7.08 23.83 17.87
C GLN A 232 7.51 22.45 18.40
N PRO A 233 8.35 22.43 19.47
CA PRO A 233 8.92 21.20 20.00
C PRO A 233 7.83 20.32 20.59
N VAL A 234 8.03 19.01 20.50
CA VAL A 234 7.14 17.99 21.08
C VAL A 234 7.93 17.25 22.14
N SER A 235 7.37 17.15 23.35
CA SER A 235 8.03 16.47 24.46
C SER A 235 8.06 14.96 24.25
N PHE A 236 8.96 14.26 24.97
CA PHE A 236 9.02 12.81 24.92
C PHE A 236 7.67 12.16 25.28
N GLU A 237 7.01 12.65 26.33
CA GLU A 237 5.72 12.12 26.78
C GLU A 237 4.63 12.27 25.70
N GLN A 238 4.62 13.40 24.99
CA GLN A 238 3.68 13.63 23.87
C GLN A 238 4.03 12.79 22.63
N ALA A 239 5.31 12.53 22.38
CA ALA A 239 5.79 11.81 21.21
C ALA A 239 5.78 10.28 21.36
N ARG A 240 5.66 9.76 22.59
CA ARG A 240 5.91 8.35 22.93
C ARG A 240 5.12 7.38 22.02
N ASP A 241 3.81 7.55 21.92
CA ASP A 241 2.96 6.64 21.14
C ASP A 241 3.22 6.76 19.63
N ALA A 242 3.48 7.97 19.14
CA ALA A 242 3.86 8.18 17.75
C ALA A 242 5.19 7.49 17.41
N ILE A 243 6.18 7.56 18.32
CA ILE A 243 7.46 6.87 18.17
C ILE A 243 7.28 5.36 18.15
N VAL A 244 6.42 4.80 19.01
CA VAL A 244 6.10 3.36 18.97
C VAL A 244 5.59 2.97 17.58
N GLN A 245 4.64 3.72 17.02
CA GLN A 245 4.11 3.43 15.68
C GLN A 245 5.17 3.59 14.59
N LEU A 246 6.05 4.59 14.67
CA LEU A 246 7.15 4.79 13.72
C LEU A 246 8.14 3.62 13.74
N ILE A 247 8.57 3.18 14.93
CA ILE A 247 9.49 2.05 15.08
C ILE A 247 8.84 0.77 14.55
N LEU A 248 7.58 0.50 14.90
CA LEU A 248 6.85 -0.67 14.41
C LEU A 248 6.65 -0.62 12.89
N GLY A 249 6.31 0.55 12.35
CA GLY A 249 6.18 0.78 10.90
C GLY A 249 7.49 0.50 10.17
N GLY A 250 8.62 0.98 10.69
CA GLY A 250 9.95 0.69 10.17
C GLY A 250 10.27 -0.81 10.18
N LYS A 251 10.03 -1.50 11.31
CA LYS A 251 10.23 -2.96 11.42
C LYS A 251 9.36 -3.74 10.43
N ARG A 252 8.08 -3.37 10.29
CA ARG A 252 7.15 -4.00 9.32
C ARG A 252 7.65 -3.84 7.89
N LYS A 253 8.10 -2.63 7.52
CA LYS A 253 8.65 -2.37 6.20
C LYS A 253 9.88 -3.24 5.92
N THR A 254 10.86 -3.27 6.81
CA THR A 254 12.07 -4.09 6.64
C THR A 254 11.76 -5.58 6.57
N LEU A 255 10.85 -6.08 7.41
CA LEU A 255 10.45 -7.49 7.38
C LEU A 255 9.72 -7.85 6.08
N LEU A 256 8.85 -6.97 5.60
CA LEU A 256 8.15 -7.14 4.33
C LEU A 256 9.12 -7.17 3.15
N GLU A 257 10.07 -6.23 3.09
CA GLU A 257 11.09 -6.18 2.05
C GLU A 257 11.92 -7.47 2.02
N ALA A 258 12.32 -7.97 3.19
CA ALA A 258 13.05 -9.23 3.32
C ALA A 258 12.21 -10.44 2.85
N GLU A 259 10.94 -10.52 3.24
CA GLU A 259 10.07 -11.63 2.84
C GLU A 259 9.77 -11.59 1.34
N ILE A 260 9.53 -10.40 0.75
CA ILE A 260 9.39 -10.24 -0.70
C ILE A 260 10.65 -10.70 -1.42
N HIS A 261 11.84 -10.26 -0.95
CA HIS A 261 13.11 -10.67 -1.55
C HIS A 261 13.27 -12.19 -1.54
N LYS A 262 12.99 -12.83 -0.41
CA LYS A 262 13.01 -14.29 -0.26
C LYS A 262 12.01 -14.98 -1.21
N LEU A 263 10.76 -14.53 -1.25
CA LEU A 263 9.72 -15.10 -2.12
C LEU A 263 10.06 -14.96 -3.60
N ARG A 264 10.67 -13.84 -4.00
CA ARG A 264 11.17 -13.65 -5.37
C ARG A 264 12.36 -14.57 -5.69
N GLY A 265 13.26 -14.78 -4.73
CA GLY A 265 14.40 -15.68 -4.89
C GLY A 265 14.01 -17.16 -4.99
N SER A 266 12.94 -17.58 -4.32
CA SER A 266 12.42 -18.95 -4.39
C SER A 266 11.36 -19.16 -5.48
N GLY A 267 10.74 -18.08 -5.95
CA GLY A 267 9.67 -18.12 -6.95
C GLY A 267 10.22 -18.19 -8.37
N LYS A 268 9.59 -19.00 -9.23
CA LYS A 268 9.88 -18.99 -10.67
C LYS A 268 9.21 -17.76 -11.30
N ILE A 269 10.00 -16.76 -11.70
CA ILE A 269 9.53 -15.54 -12.36
C ILE A 269 10.07 -15.51 -13.79
N GLU A 270 9.17 -15.53 -14.76
CA GLU A 270 9.48 -15.40 -16.18
C GLU A 270 8.83 -14.13 -16.74
N TYR A 271 9.59 -13.38 -17.53
CA TYR A 271 9.11 -12.17 -18.19
C TYR A 271 8.87 -12.45 -19.66
N ALA A 272 7.70 -12.07 -20.18
CA ALA A 272 7.47 -12.05 -21.61
C ALA A 272 8.33 -10.97 -22.29
N SER A 273 8.57 -11.11 -23.59
CA SER A 273 9.36 -10.16 -24.37
C SER A 273 8.82 -8.74 -24.25
N GLY A 274 9.69 -7.78 -23.92
CA GLY A 274 9.34 -6.37 -23.70
C GLY A 274 8.80 -6.02 -22.32
N PHE A 275 8.65 -7.00 -21.40
CA PHE A 275 8.10 -6.79 -20.06
C PHE A 275 9.11 -7.00 -18.93
N ALA A 276 10.36 -7.37 -19.25
CA ALA A 276 11.43 -7.44 -18.25
C ALA A 276 11.75 -6.04 -17.71
N PRO A 277 12.05 -5.89 -16.41
CA PRO A 277 12.51 -4.62 -15.87
C PRO A 277 13.81 -4.21 -16.57
N ALA A 278 13.97 -2.91 -16.85
CA ALA A 278 15.26 -2.40 -17.30
C ALA A 278 16.32 -2.74 -16.26
N GLU A 279 17.48 -3.27 -16.69
CA GLU A 279 18.56 -3.58 -15.76
C GLU A 279 18.95 -2.31 -14.98
N PRO A 280 19.05 -2.37 -13.64
CA PRO A 280 19.59 -1.26 -12.89
C PRO A 280 21.02 -1.02 -13.36
N ALA A 281 21.31 0.20 -13.84
CA ALA A 281 22.64 0.60 -14.26
C ALA A 281 23.62 0.36 -13.10
N THR A 282 24.41 -0.70 -13.20
CA THR A 282 25.48 -1.03 -12.28
C THR A 282 26.48 0.11 -12.32
N GLN A 283 26.50 0.93 -11.27
CA GLN A 283 27.61 1.84 -10.99
C GLN A 283 28.86 0.99 -10.80
N SER A 284 29.58 0.77 -11.90
CA SER A 284 30.89 0.14 -11.93
C SER A 284 31.94 1.22 -11.64
N GLY A 285 31.94 1.70 -10.39
CA GLY A 285 33.08 2.41 -9.82
C GLY A 285 34.04 1.38 -9.23
N LYS A 286 35.02 0.95 -10.01
CA LYS A 286 36.15 0.15 -9.53
C LYS A 286 37.11 1.09 -8.75
N PRO A 287 37.67 0.66 -7.61
CA PRO A 287 38.80 1.38 -6.99
C PRO A 287 40.05 1.34 -7.88
#